data_AF-A0A7S2HIX6-F1
#
_entry.id   AF-A0A7S2HIX6-F1
#
_cell.length_a   1.000
_cell.length_b   1.000
_cell.length_c   1.000
_cell.angle_alpha   90.00
_cell.angle_beta   90.00
_cell.angle_gamma   90.00
#
_symmetry.space_group_name_H-M   'P 1'
#
loop_
_entity.id
_entity.type
_entity.pdbx_description
1 polymer ?
#
loop_
_entity_poly.entity_id
_entity_poly.type
_entity_poly.pdbx_seq_one_letter_code
_entity_poly.pdbx_strand_id
1 'polypeptide(L)'
;GVDLNCGCPQGIAKRGNYGAYLLEQADTLCTIVKTLSASLTIPVTVKVRLLPTGETSVQDSIQLYHRLVDSGAHMITVHGRTRLQKGRDTGMADWDAIRQVVEAIGDRVPVIANG
;
A
#
# COMPACT_ATOMS: atom_id res chain seq x y z
N GLY A 1 3.60 1.54 -17.56
CA GLY A 1 3.33 0.59 -16.46
C GLY A 1 1.87 0.70 -16.04
N VAL A 2 1.46 -0.13 -15.10
CA VAL A 2 0.12 -0.12 -14.49
C VAL A 2 0.29 0.08 -12.99
N ASP A 3 -0.49 0.98 -12.40
CA ASP A 3 -0.54 1.18 -10.95
C ASP A 3 -1.84 0.62 -10.36
N LEU A 4 -1.71 -0.18 -9.31
CA LEU A 4 -2.84 -0.71 -8.57
C LEU A 4 -3.20 0.22 -7.41
N ASN A 5 -4.38 0.83 -7.48
CA ASN A 5 -4.90 1.67 -6.39
C ASN A 5 -5.36 0.80 -5.22
N CYS A 6 -4.54 0.77 -4.17
CA CYS A 6 -4.85 0.17 -2.87
C CYS A 6 -4.95 1.24 -1.76
N GLY A 7 -5.27 2.48 -2.14
CA GLY A 7 -5.23 3.64 -1.24
C GLY A 7 -6.54 4.41 -1.10
N CYS A 8 -7.54 4.19 -1.96
CA CYS A 8 -8.81 4.93 -1.91
C CYS A 8 -9.70 4.51 -0.71
N PRO A 9 -10.03 5.42 0.23
CA PRO A 9 -10.87 5.12 1.38
C PRO A 9 -12.36 5.49 1.21
N GLN A 10 -12.78 5.82 -0.02
CA GLN A 10 -14.13 6.31 -0.29
C GLN A 10 -15.20 5.23 -0.12
N GLY A 11 -16.44 5.66 0.15
CA GLY A 11 -17.57 4.75 0.36
C GLY A 11 -17.84 3.83 -0.84
N ILE A 12 -17.61 4.30 -2.07
CA ILE A 12 -17.75 3.46 -3.27
C ILE A 12 -16.73 2.31 -3.30
N ALA A 13 -15.49 2.58 -2.88
CA ALA A 13 -14.43 1.57 -2.75
C ALA A 13 -14.76 0.56 -1.66
N LYS A 14 -15.37 1.01 -0.54
CA LYS A 14 -15.89 0.13 0.50
C LYS A 14 -16.93 -0.85 -0.04
N ARG A 15 -17.93 -0.33 -0.77
CA ARG A 15 -19.02 -1.15 -1.32
C ARG A 15 -18.53 -2.15 -2.36
N GLY A 16 -17.55 -1.75 -3.17
CA GLY A 16 -16.97 -2.62 -4.21
C GLY A 16 -15.79 -3.47 -3.75
N ASN A 17 -15.41 -3.41 -2.48
CA ASN A 17 -14.25 -4.12 -1.91
C ASN A 17 -12.94 -3.93 -2.70
N TYR A 18 -12.62 -2.68 -3.03
CA TYR A 18 -11.35 -2.31 -3.70
C TYR A 18 -10.67 -1.13 -2.97
N GLY A 19 -9.54 -0.64 -3.49
CA GLY A 19 -8.84 0.49 -2.88
C GLY A 19 -8.23 0.12 -1.54
N ALA A 20 -8.36 1.00 -0.54
CA ALA A 20 -7.76 0.77 0.78
C ALA A 20 -8.34 -0.43 1.55
N TYR A 21 -9.46 -0.99 1.08
CA TYR A 21 -10.11 -2.16 1.67
C TYR A 21 -9.43 -3.49 1.28
N LEU A 22 -8.62 -3.49 0.21
CA LEU A 22 -7.78 -4.65 -0.15
C LEU A 22 -6.59 -4.83 0.78
N LEU A 23 -6.17 -3.79 1.52
CA LEU A 23 -5.03 -3.87 2.43
C LEU A 23 -5.28 -4.85 3.59
N GLU A 24 -6.53 -5.00 4.02
CA GLU A 24 -6.95 -5.97 5.04
C GLU A 24 -7.12 -7.40 4.46
N GLN A 25 -6.94 -7.58 3.14
CA GLN A 25 -7.03 -8.85 2.40
C GLN A 25 -5.69 -9.17 1.73
N ALA A 26 -4.63 -9.28 2.54
CA ALA A 26 -3.25 -9.41 2.09
C ALA A 26 -3.03 -10.53 1.05
N ASP A 27 -3.62 -11.72 1.25
CA ASP A 27 -3.45 -12.86 0.35
C ASP A 27 -4.05 -12.60 -1.04
N THR A 28 -5.25 -12.01 -1.06
CA THR A 28 -5.92 -11.60 -2.30
C THR A 28 -5.10 -10.54 -3.02
N LEU A 29 -4.62 -9.52 -2.32
CA LEU A 29 -3.81 -8.46 -2.91
C LEU A 29 -2.50 -8.98 -3.48
N CYS A 30 -1.78 -9.85 -2.76
CA CYS A 30 -0.56 -10.49 -3.25
C CYS A 30 -0.83 -11.33 -4.51
N THR A 31 -1.94 -12.07 -4.53
CA THR A 31 -2.35 -12.87 -5.70
C THR A 31 -2.60 -11.98 -6.92
N ILE A 32 -3.28 -10.83 -6.74
CA ILE A 32 -3.51 -9.86 -7.82
C ILE A 32 -2.19 -9.33 -8.37
N VAL A 33 -1.29 -8.86 -7.49
CA VAL A 33 0.01 -8.30 -7.89
C VAL A 33 0.86 -9.35 -8.62
N LYS A 34 0.92 -10.57 -8.08
CA LYS A 34 1.65 -11.69 -8.71
C LYS A 34 1.10 -12.03 -10.09
N THR A 35 -0.22 -12.08 -10.24
CA THR A 35 -0.87 -12.36 -11.52
C THR A 35 -0.56 -11.28 -12.54
N LEU A 36 -0.68 -10.00 -12.15
CA LEU A 36 -0.37 -8.87 -13.02
C LEU A 36 1.11 -8.86 -13.43
N SER A 37 2.01 -9.00 -12.47
CA SER A 37 3.46 -8.98 -12.73
C SER A 37 3.93 -10.15 -13.58
N ALA A 38 3.29 -11.32 -13.47
CA ALA A 38 3.65 -12.49 -14.29
C ALA A 38 3.05 -12.42 -15.71
N SER A 39 1.94 -11.70 -15.89
CA SER A 39 1.20 -11.68 -17.16
C SER A 39 1.52 -10.48 -18.04
N LEU A 40 2.02 -9.39 -17.45
CA LEU A 40 2.30 -8.13 -18.15
C LEU A 40 3.79 -7.96 -18.40
N THR A 41 4.15 -7.47 -19.58
CA THR A 41 5.53 -7.11 -19.94
C THR A 41 5.94 -5.70 -19.48
N ILE A 42 5.02 -4.98 -18.83
CA ILE A 42 5.22 -3.61 -18.32
C ILE A 42 5.24 -3.61 -16.79
N PRO A 43 5.95 -2.66 -16.15
CA PRO A 43 6.05 -2.61 -14.69
C PRO A 43 4.68 -2.47 -14.00
N VAL A 44 4.51 -3.21 -12.91
CA VAL A 44 3.35 -3.15 -12.01
C VAL A 44 3.77 -2.45 -10.73
N THR A 45 3.07 -1.36 -10.38
CA THR A 45 3.31 -0.58 -9.16
C THR A 45 2.08 -0.59 -8.28
N VAL A 46 2.25 -0.32 -6.97
CA VAL A 46 1.13 -0.34 -6.03
C VAL A 46 1.14 0.92 -5.18
N LYS A 47 0.01 1.63 -5.14
CA LYS A 47 -0.20 2.74 -4.21
C LYS A 47 -1.01 2.29 -3.01
N VAL A 48 -0.43 2.42 -1.82
CA VAL A 48 -0.95 1.94 -0.54
C VAL A 48 -1.18 3.07 0.47
N ARG A 49 -1.85 2.72 1.56
CA ARG A 49 -1.98 3.48 2.82
C ARG A 49 -1.42 2.63 3.96
N LEU A 50 -1.13 3.26 5.10
CA LEU A 50 -0.83 2.52 6.34
C LEU A 50 -2.05 1.69 6.77
N LEU A 51 -1.80 0.52 7.36
CA LEU A 51 -2.83 -0.31 7.96
C LEU A 51 -3.38 0.34 9.25
N PRO A 52 -4.69 0.19 9.54
CA PRO A 52 -5.33 0.86 10.68
C PRO A 52 -5.13 0.19 12.06
N THR A 53 -4.22 -0.79 12.23
CA THR A 53 -4.24 -1.70 13.40
C THR A 53 -3.21 -1.38 14.48
N GLY A 54 -3.68 -0.88 15.63
CA GLY A 54 -3.00 -1.00 16.94
C GLY A 54 -1.64 -0.30 17.09
N GLU A 55 -0.97 -0.58 18.22
CA GLU A 55 0.36 -0.06 18.55
C GLU A 55 1.45 -0.49 17.55
N THR A 56 1.20 -1.54 16.75
CA THR A 56 2.14 -2.11 15.76
C THR A 56 1.81 -1.77 14.30
N SER A 57 0.88 -0.83 14.04
CA SER A 57 0.33 -0.55 12.70
C SER A 57 1.34 -0.35 11.57
N VAL A 58 2.50 0.25 11.87
CA VAL A 58 3.58 0.46 10.89
C VAL A 58 4.28 -0.85 10.54
N GLN A 59 4.52 -1.73 11.52
CA GLN A 59 5.18 -3.02 11.29
C GLN A 59 4.30 -3.97 10.47
N ASP A 60 3.00 -3.99 10.74
CA ASP A 60 2.04 -4.75 9.92
C ASP A 60 2.03 -4.24 8.47
N SER A 61 2.12 -2.92 8.29
CA SER A 61 2.20 -2.30 6.96
C SER A 61 3.49 -2.72 6.24
N ILE A 62 4.63 -2.67 6.93
CA ILE A 62 5.93 -3.10 6.38
C ILE A 62 5.89 -4.57 5.97
N GLN A 63 5.34 -5.46 6.80
CA GLN A 63 5.19 -6.88 6.47
C GLN A 63 4.35 -7.09 5.21
N LEU A 64 3.21 -6.38 5.09
CA LEU A 64 2.41 -6.42 3.86
C LEU A 64 3.23 -5.93 2.65
N TYR A 65 3.97 -4.85 2.79
CA TYR A 65 4.72 -4.27 1.66
C TYR A 65 5.88 -5.17 1.22
N HIS A 66 6.56 -5.87 2.13
CA HIS A 66 7.49 -6.94 1.78
C HIS A 66 6.81 -8.00 0.91
N ARG A 67 5.62 -8.47 1.30
CA ARG A 67 4.87 -9.45 0.52
C ARG A 67 4.45 -8.93 -0.86
N LEU A 68 4.16 -7.63 -1.00
CA LEU A 68 3.87 -7.03 -2.31
C LEU A 68 5.10 -7.01 -3.21
N VAL A 69 6.28 -6.67 -2.65
CA VAL A 69 7.56 -6.74 -3.37
C VAL A 69 7.87 -8.18 -3.79
N ASP A 70 7.71 -9.15 -2.88
CA ASP A 70 7.89 -10.58 -3.17
C ASP A 70 6.90 -11.08 -4.24
N SER A 71 5.74 -10.44 -4.35
CA SER A 71 4.73 -10.73 -5.37
C SER A 71 5.02 -10.06 -6.72
N GLY A 72 6.09 -9.27 -6.85
CA GLY A 72 6.49 -8.65 -8.12
C GLY A 72 6.07 -7.18 -8.28
N ALA A 73 5.70 -6.48 -7.20
CA ALA A 73 5.57 -5.03 -7.28
C ALA A 73 6.95 -4.39 -7.57
N HIS A 74 7.02 -3.57 -8.60
CA HIS A 74 8.26 -2.91 -9.05
C HIS A 74 8.53 -1.61 -8.30
N MET A 75 7.52 -1.05 -7.63
CA MET A 75 7.58 0.19 -6.86
C MET A 75 6.36 0.26 -5.94
N ILE A 76 6.55 0.84 -4.75
CA ILE A 76 5.47 1.07 -3.80
C ILE A 76 5.33 2.57 -3.53
N THR A 77 4.12 3.13 -3.68
CA THR A 77 3.81 4.49 -3.24
C THR A 77 3.07 4.44 -1.92
N VAL A 78 3.61 5.05 -0.87
CA VAL A 78 3.03 5.01 0.48
C VAL A 78 2.39 6.34 0.83
N HIS A 79 1.07 6.34 1.04
CA HIS A 79 0.40 7.43 1.73
C HIS A 79 0.56 7.22 3.24
N GLY A 80 1.23 8.13 3.93
CA GLY A 80 1.43 8.11 5.39
C GLY A 80 0.16 8.31 6.24
N ARG A 81 -1.01 7.94 5.73
CA ARG A 81 -2.28 7.96 6.46
C ARG A 81 -2.94 6.60 6.37
N THR A 82 -3.64 6.21 7.42
CA THR A 82 -4.52 5.04 7.38
C THR A 82 -5.77 5.32 6.54
N ARG A 83 -6.57 4.29 6.21
CA ARG A 83 -7.86 4.53 5.53
C ARG A 83 -8.89 5.25 6.42
N LEU A 84 -8.70 5.22 7.75
CA LEU A 84 -9.59 5.90 8.71
C LEU A 84 -9.39 7.41 8.68
N GLN A 85 -8.17 7.85 8.38
CA GLN A 85 -7.80 9.24 8.16
C GLN A 85 -8.24 9.71 6.76
N LYS A 86 -9.55 9.80 6.54
CA LYS A 86 -10.20 10.31 5.32
C LYS A 86 -11.01 11.59 5.60
N GLY A 87 -10.88 12.62 4.76
CA GLY A 87 -11.55 13.92 4.95
C GLY A 87 -10.61 15.06 5.33
N ARG A 88 -11.17 16.26 5.52
CA ARG A 88 -10.41 17.51 5.74
C ARG A 88 -9.70 17.53 7.10
N ASP A 89 -10.31 16.94 8.12
CA ASP A 89 -9.86 17.06 9.52
C ASP A 89 -9.16 15.78 10.02
N THR A 90 -8.19 15.29 9.25
CA THR A 90 -7.57 13.95 9.47
C THR A 90 -6.13 13.99 9.98
N GLY A 91 -5.62 15.20 10.23
CA GLY A 91 -4.24 15.41 10.65
C GLY A 91 -3.21 15.25 9.53
N MET A 92 -1.95 15.39 9.91
CA MET A 92 -0.81 15.24 9.00
C MET A 92 -0.58 13.76 8.64
N ALA A 93 0.07 13.54 7.50
CA ALA A 93 0.63 12.23 7.20
C ALA A 93 1.79 11.93 8.15
N ASP A 94 1.91 10.66 8.53
CA ASP A 94 3.00 10.12 9.31
C ASP A 94 4.22 9.88 8.42
N TRP A 95 5.11 10.88 8.39
CA TRP A 95 6.35 10.82 7.61
C TRP A 95 7.39 9.89 8.24
N ASP A 96 7.33 9.65 9.56
CA ASP A 96 8.25 8.72 10.22
C ASP A 96 7.91 7.26 9.86
N ALA A 97 6.62 6.92 9.79
CA ALA A 97 6.18 5.64 9.26
C ALA A 97 6.66 5.42 7.82
N ILE A 98 6.60 6.45 6.96
CA ILE A 98 7.13 6.35 5.58
C ILE A 98 8.65 6.13 5.61
N ARG A 99 9.41 6.84 6.47
CA ARG A 99 10.86 6.63 6.64
C ARG A 99 11.16 5.18 7.01
N GLN A 100 10.45 4.60 7.97
CA GLN A 100 10.62 3.21 8.38
C GLN A 100 10.33 2.24 7.21
N VAL A 101 9.34 2.53 6.36
CA VAL A 101 9.09 1.73 5.15
C VAL A 101 10.25 1.84 4.15
N VAL A 102 10.78 3.04 3.92
CA VAL A 102 11.95 3.25 3.04
C VAL A 102 13.15 2.45 3.57
N GLU A 103 13.39 2.46 4.87
CA GLU A 103 14.47 1.67 5.50
C GLU A 103 14.26 0.16 5.36
N ALA A 104 13.01 -0.31 5.35
CA ALA A 104 12.69 -1.73 5.28
C ALA A 104 12.74 -2.33 3.87
N ILE A 105 12.32 -1.58 2.83
CA ILE A 105 12.19 -2.11 1.46
C ILE A 105 12.82 -1.25 0.36
N GLY A 106 13.37 -0.09 0.69
CA GLY A 106 13.88 0.89 -0.28
C GLY A 106 15.13 0.45 -1.03
N ASP A 107 15.86 -0.55 -0.51
CA ASP A 107 16.98 -1.22 -1.18
C ASP A 107 16.52 -2.25 -2.23
N ARG A 108 15.29 -2.75 -2.11
CA ARG A 108 14.71 -3.75 -3.03
C ARG A 108 13.93 -3.11 -4.17
N VAL A 109 13.14 -2.08 -3.89
CA VAL A 109 12.33 -1.35 -4.87
C VAL A 109 12.25 0.13 -4.52
N PRO A 110 12.03 1.04 -5.50
CA PRO A 110 11.75 2.43 -5.20
C PRO A 110 10.49 2.58 -4.33
N VAL A 111 10.56 3.50 -3.37
CA VAL A 111 9.43 3.90 -2.52
C VAL A 111 9.13 5.37 -2.76
N ILE A 112 7.88 5.68 -3.13
CA ILE A 112 7.41 7.07 -3.28
C ILE A 112 6.63 7.49 -2.03
N ALA A 113 7.09 8.54 -1.37
CA ALA A 113 6.40 9.14 -0.24
C ALA A 113 5.21 10.00 -0.70
N ASN A 114 4.07 9.89 -0.04
CA ASN A 114 2.87 10.70 -0.32
C ASN A 114 2.16 11.11 0.99
N GLY A 115 1.71 12.36 1.04
CA GLY A 115 1.11 13.01 2.21
C GLY A 115 -0.30 13.47 1.95
#